data_AF-A0A059KIH4-F1
#
_entry.id   AF-A0A059KIH4-F1
#
_cell.length_a   1.000
_cell.length_b   1.000
_cell.length_c   1.000
_cell.angle_alpha   90.00
_cell.angle_beta   90.00
_cell.angle_gamma   90.00
#
_symmetry.space_group_name_H-M   'P 1'
#
loop_
_entity.id
_entity.type
_entity.pdbx_description
1 polymer ?
#
loop_
_entity_poly.entity_id
_entity_poly.type
_entity_poly.pdbx_seq_one_letter_code
_entity_poly.pdbx_strand_id
1 'polypeptide(L)'
;MGDRPLLLFVPTPELLRRQALRADEIEEVSRLLLEHADPGVGSSADRAEVAGIVALACLGDDHLWQDLQLASRAELGALLRRWFPALAAKNTGDMKWKKFFYKQLCERAEIQACRAPSCAVCSDHALCFGPEA
;
A
#
# COMPACT_ATOMS: atom_id res chain seq x y z
N MET A 1 -13.05 -10.17 25.79
CA MET A 1 -13.29 -9.03 24.88
C MET A 1 -12.66 -9.45 23.57
N GLY A 2 -13.44 -9.96 22.62
CA GLY A 2 -12.87 -10.49 21.38
C GLY A 2 -12.39 -9.31 20.54
N ASP A 3 -11.08 -9.22 20.32
CA ASP A 3 -10.47 -8.32 19.34
C ASP A 3 -11.12 -8.60 18.00
N ARG A 4 -12.06 -7.74 17.59
CA ARG A 4 -12.67 -7.84 16.28
C ARG A 4 -11.68 -7.24 15.31
N PRO A 5 -11.17 -8.01 14.33
CA PRO A 5 -10.13 -7.51 13.44
C PRO A 5 -10.63 -6.28 12.70
N LEU A 6 -9.76 -5.27 12.58
CA LEU A 6 -10.08 -3.98 11.95
C LEU A 6 -10.31 -4.12 10.44
N LEU A 7 -9.72 -5.17 9.85
CA LEU A 7 -9.91 -5.58 8.47
C LEU A 7 -10.19 -7.08 8.42
N LEU A 8 -11.18 -7.48 7.64
CA LEU A 8 -11.41 -8.89 7.32
C LEU A 8 -10.39 -9.34 6.27
N PHE A 9 -9.15 -9.51 6.70
CA PHE A 9 -8.03 -9.94 5.87
C PHE A 9 -7.52 -11.29 6.36
N VAL A 10 -7.50 -12.27 5.48
CA VAL A 10 -6.95 -13.60 5.75
C VAL A 10 -5.82 -13.89 4.76
N PRO A 11 -4.55 -13.95 5.20
CA PRO A 11 -3.43 -14.16 4.29
C PRO A 11 -3.45 -15.59 3.74
N THR A 12 -3.14 -15.74 2.46
CA THR A 12 -2.97 -17.06 1.84
C THR A 12 -1.67 -17.72 2.30
N PRO A 13 -1.54 -19.06 2.25
CA PRO A 13 -0.30 -19.75 2.59
C PRO A 13 0.91 -19.26 1.78
N GLU A 14 0.69 -18.89 0.52
CA GLU A 14 1.73 -18.35 -0.35
C GLU A 14 2.17 -16.95 0.12
N LEU A 15 1.22 -16.10 0.51
CA LEU A 15 1.54 -14.78 1.06
C LEU A 15 2.34 -14.88 2.36
N LEU A 16 2.03 -15.85 3.23
CA LEU A 16 2.81 -16.13 4.44
C LEU A 16 4.24 -16.60 4.15
N ARG A 17 4.43 -17.41 3.11
CA ARG A 17 5.78 -17.80 2.66
C ARG A 17 6.58 -16.58 2.20
N ARG A 18 5.95 -15.70 1.41
CA ARG A 18 6.59 -14.46 0.93
C ARG A 18 6.93 -13.51 2.07
N GLN A 19 6.05 -13.40 3.07
CA GLN A 19 6.32 -12.63 4.29
C GLN A 19 7.62 -13.07 4.95
N ALA A 20 7.83 -14.38 5.11
CA ALA A 20 9.04 -14.90 5.71
C ALA A 20 10.32 -14.57 4.91
N LEU A 21 10.20 -14.40 3.59
CA LEU A 21 11.33 -14.12 2.69
C LEU A 21 11.60 -12.62 2.49
N ARG A 22 10.60 -11.77 2.70
CA ARG A 22 10.60 -10.33 2.35
C ARG A 22 10.10 -9.47 3.51
N ALA A 23 10.50 -9.85 4.73
CA ALA A 23 10.06 -9.19 5.96
C ALA A 23 10.54 -7.73 6.05
N ASP A 24 11.74 -7.47 5.50
CA ASP A 24 12.31 -6.12 5.34
C ASP A 24 11.41 -5.22 4.48
N GLU A 25 10.92 -5.74 3.35
CA GLU A 25 10.01 -5.00 2.45
C GLU A 25 8.69 -4.65 3.15
N ILE A 26 8.15 -5.58 3.96
CA ILE A 26 6.96 -5.33 4.78
C ILE A 26 7.24 -4.24 5.81
N GLU A 27 8.40 -4.29 6.48
CA GLU A 27 8.78 -3.30 7.48
C GLU A 27 8.91 -1.91 6.86
N GLU A 28 9.54 -1.79 5.68
CA GLU A 28 9.71 -0.52 4.98
C GLU A 28 8.38 0.09 4.55
N VAL A 29 7.47 -0.71 3.95
CA VAL A 29 6.15 -0.22 3.56
C VAL A 29 5.31 0.13 4.81
N SER A 30 5.38 -0.67 5.87
CA SER A 30 4.68 -0.40 7.14
C SER A 30 5.16 0.92 7.77
N ARG A 31 6.48 1.16 7.76
CA ARG A 31 7.07 2.40 8.27
C ARG A 31 6.62 3.61 7.45
N LEU A 32 6.66 3.50 6.12
CA LEU A 32 6.12 4.52 5.20
C LEU A 32 4.66 4.86 5.52
N LEU A 33 3.81 3.85 5.74
CA LEU A 33 2.41 4.05 6.07
C LEU A 33 2.25 4.73 7.44
N LEU A 34 2.97 4.26 8.46
CA LEU A 34 2.86 4.78 9.83
C LEU A 34 3.32 6.24 9.97
N GLU A 35 4.35 6.65 9.25
CA GLU A 35 4.79 8.04 9.19
C GLU A 35 3.72 8.99 8.63
N HIS A 36 2.75 8.45 7.90
CA HIS A 36 1.64 9.19 7.31
C HIS A 36 0.28 8.85 7.93
N ALA A 37 0.27 8.11 9.05
CA ALA A 37 -0.96 7.71 9.70
C ALA A 37 -1.65 8.89 10.39
N ASP A 38 -2.98 8.95 10.31
CA ASP A 38 -3.77 9.97 10.98
C ASP A 38 -3.80 9.72 12.49
N PRO A 39 -3.25 10.61 13.35
CA PRO A 39 -3.28 10.41 14.79
C PRO A 39 -4.71 10.43 15.38
N GLY A 40 -5.69 10.94 14.64
CA GLY A 40 -7.10 11.01 15.04
C GLY A 40 -7.93 9.76 14.72
N VAL A 41 -7.37 8.72 14.07
CA VAL A 41 -8.07 7.47 13.79
C VAL A 41 -7.51 6.30 14.61
N GLY A 42 -8.40 5.62 15.34
CA GLY A 42 -8.06 4.42 16.09
C GLY A 42 -7.00 4.64 17.16
N SER A 43 -6.59 3.54 17.79
CA SER A 43 -5.43 3.50 18.67
C SER A 43 -4.12 3.47 17.86
N SER A 44 -2.97 3.65 18.52
CA SER A 44 -1.67 3.43 17.87
C SER A 44 -1.48 1.97 17.45
N ALA A 45 -2.07 1.02 18.18
CA ALA A 45 -2.05 -0.40 17.81
C ALA A 45 -2.89 -0.63 16.54
N ASP A 46 -4.07 0.01 16.45
CA ASP A 46 -4.94 -0.09 15.28
C ASP A 46 -4.24 0.38 14.01
N ARG A 47 -3.55 1.52 14.10
CA ARG A 47 -2.76 2.07 12.97
C ARG A 47 -1.63 1.13 12.56
N ALA A 48 -0.94 0.53 13.54
CA ALA A 48 0.13 -0.43 13.28
C ALA A 48 -0.40 -1.72 12.63
N GLU A 49 -1.54 -2.22 13.10
CA GLU A 49 -2.21 -3.40 12.53
C GLU A 49 -2.62 -3.14 11.08
N VAL A 50 -3.33 -2.03 10.81
CA VAL A 50 -3.76 -1.68 9.45
C VAL A 50 -2.56 -1.45 8.53
N ALA A 51 -1.51 -0.78 8.98
CA ALA A 51 -0.30 -0.58 8.20
C ALA A 51 0.40 -1.91 7.86
N GLY A 52 0.52 -2.81 8.84
CA GLY A 52 1.10 -4.13 8.64
C GLY A 52 0.30 -5.00 7.67
N ILE A 53 -1.03 -4.97 7.74
CA ILE A 53 -1.92 -5.68 6.81
C ILE A 53 -1.75 -5.15 5.38
N VAL A 54 -1.77 -3.83 5.19
CA VAL A 54 -1.58 -3.21 3.86
C VAL A 54 -0.19 -3.51 3.29
N ALA A 55 0.85 -3.46 4.12
CA ALA A 55 2.22 -3.79 3.72
C ALA A 55 2.35 -5.28 3.33
N LEU A 56 1.77 -6.18 4.11
CA LEU A 56 1.75 -7.61 3.80
C LEU A 56 1.03 -7.89 2.47
N ALA A 57 -0.13 -7.29 2.25
CA ALA A 57 -0.90 -7.46 1.00
C ALA A 57 -0.15 -6.92 -0.24
N CYS A 58 0.84 -6.05 -0.07
CA CYS A 58 1.70 -5.60 -1.18
C CYS A 58 2.55 -6.73 -1.78
N LEU A 59 2.82 -7.80 -1.02
CA LEU A 59 3.54 -8.99 -1.51
C LEU A 59 2.69 -9.94 -2.38
N GLY A 60 1.38 -9.70 -2.48
CA GLY A 60 0.49 -10.46 -3.36
C GLY A 60 0.75 -10.16 -4.85
N ASP A 61 0.26 -11.03 -5.73
CA ASP A 61 0.43 -10.87 -7.19
C ASP A 61 -0.68 -10.04 -7.84
N ASP A 62 -1.82 -9.89 -7.16
CA ASP A 62 -3.01 -9.24 -7.68
C ASP A 62 -3.00 -7.72 -7.43
N HIS A 63 -4.09 -7.04 -7.76
CA HIS A 63 -4.26 -5.66 -7.34
C HIS A 63 -4.41 -5.58 -5.81
N LEU A 64 -3.89 -4.51 -5.19
CA LEU A 64 -3.84 -4.41 -3.73
C LEU A 64 -5.22 -4.54 -3.07
N TRP A 65 -6.27 -4.08 -3.74
CA TRP A 65 -7.64 -4.20 -3.20
C TRP A 65 -8.13 -5.66 -3.21
N GLN A 66 -7.71 -6.49 -4.17
CA GLN A 66 -8.01 -7.92 -4.22
C GLN A 66 -7.21 -8.68 -3.16
N ASP A 67 -5.92 -8.37 -3.02
CA ASP A 67 -5.08 -8.97 -1.98
C ASP A 67 -5.56 -8.61 -0.57
N LEU A 68 -6.15 -7.42 -0.39
CA LEU A 68 -6.82 -7.00 0.83
C LEU A 68 -8.25 -7.54 0.99
N GLN A 69 -8.75 -8.29 0.01
CA GLN A 69 -10.10 -8.87 0.02
C GLN A 69 -11.22 -7.81 0.09
N LEU A 70 -10.96 -6.63 -0.45
CA LEU A 70 -11.93 -5.54 -0.57
C LEU A 70 -12.80 -5.74 -1.82
N ALA A 71 -13.98 -5.13 -1.84
CA ALA A 71 -14.90 -5.29 -2.98
C ALA A 71 -14.48 -4.47 -4.21
N SER A 72 -13.66 -3.43 -4.02
CA SER A 72 -13.23 -2.57 -5.13
C SER A 72 -12.00 -1.72 -4.81
N ARG A 73 -11.38 -1.19 -5.87
CA ARG A 73 -10.36 -0.12 -5.78
C ARG A 73 -10.87 1.11 -5.00
N ALA A 74 -12.16 1.43 -5.08
CA ALA A 74 -12.73 2.57 -4.38
C ALA A 74 -12.71 2.39 -2.85
N GLU A 75 -12.98 1.17 -2.37
CA GLU A 75 -12.87 0.82 -0.95
C GLU A 75 -11.43 0.92 -0.46
N LEU A 76 -10.46 0.45 -1.25
CA LEU A 76 -9.05 0.64 -0.93
C LEU A 76 -8.70 2.13 -0.83
N GLY A 77 -9.15 2.94 -1.78
CA GLY A 77 -8.95 4.38 -1.72
C GLY A 77 -9.57 5.02 -0.47
N ALA A 78 -10.75 4.56 -0.05
CA ALA A 78 -11.41 5.04 1.17
C ALA A 78 -10.64 4.63 2.44
N LEU A 79 -10.16 3.39 2.50
CA LEU A 79 -9.31 2.88 3.57
C LEU A 79 -8.04 3.74 3.71
N LEU A 80 -7.33 3.95 2.61
CA LEU A 80 -6.08 4.73 2.63
C LEU A 80 -6.32 6.21 2.98
N ARG A 81 -7.42 6.82 2.49
CA ARG A 81 -7.79 8.19 2.91
C ARG A 81 -8.17 8.28 4.38
N ARG A 82 -8.74 7.22 4.97
CA ARG A 82 -9.12 7.20 6.39
C ARG A 82 -7.90 7.04 7.30
N TRP A 83 -7.01 6.10 6.98
CA TRP A 83 -5.90 5.73 7.85
C TRP A 83 -4.62 6.49 7.56
N PHE A 84 -4.36 6.84 6.30
CA PHE A 84 -3.11 7.45 5.83
C PHE A 84 -3.37 8.66 4.91
N PRO A 85 -4.16 9.67 5.34
CA PRO A 85 -4.67 10.74 4.49
C PRO A 85 -3.57 11.55 3.81
N ALA A 86 -2.46 11.82 4.52
CA ALA A 86 -1.34 12.58 3.98
C ALA A 86 -0.65 11.83 2.83
N LEU A 87 -0.55 10.51 2.91
CA LEU A 87 0.01 9.68 1.85
C LEU A 87 -0.97 9.53 0.68
N ALA A 88 -2.26 9.33 0.97
CA ALA A 88 -3.29 9.23 -0.05
C ALA A 88 -3.40 10.51 -0.90
N ALA A 89 -3.27 11.70 -0.28
CA ALA A 89 -3.29 12.99 -0.97
C ALA A 89 -2.11 13.19 -1.95
N LYS A 90 -1.00 12.47 -1.77
CA LYS A 90 0.17 12.51 -2.67
C LYS A 90 -0.05 11.68 -3.94
N ASN A 91 -0.98 10.72 -3.96
CA ASN A 91 -1.28 9.91 -5.15
C ASN A 91 -2.29 10.63 -6.07
N THR A 92 -1.90 11.78 -6.62
CA THR A 92 -2.79 12.67 -7.39
C THR A 92 -3.13 12.15 -8.79
N GLY A 93 -2.29 11.27 -9.36
CA GLY A 93 -2.47 10.71 -10.69
C GLY A 93 -3.25 9.40 -10.74
N ASP A 94 -3.79 8.93 -9.61
CA ASP A 94 -4.43 7.61 -9.49
C ASP A 94 -3.47 6.46 -9.88
N MET A 95 -2.20 6.56 -9.48
CA MET A 95 -1.23 5.50 -9.69
C MET A 95 -1.67 4.23 -8.95
N LYS A 96 -1.39 3.05 -9.49
CA LYS A 96 -1.61 1.77 -8.80
C LYS A 96 -0.92 1.79 -7.43
N TRP A 97 -1.65 1.44 -6.37
CA TRP A 97 -1.20 1.71 -4.99
C TRP A 97 0.13 1.04 -4.63
N LYS A 98 0.34 -0.21 -5.04
CA LYS A 98 1.64 -0.88 -4.85
C LYS A 98 2.77 -0.08 -5.50
N LYS A 99 2.62 0.27 -6.80
CA LYS A 99 3.60 1.07 -7.54
C LYS A 99 3.86 2.42 -6.89
N PHE A 100 2.80 3.05 -6.38
CA PHE A 100 2.91 4.31 -5.65
C PHE A 100 3.75 4.16 -4.38
N PHE A 101 3.49 3.15 -3.54
CA PHE A 101 4.28 2.91 -2.31
C PHE A 101 5.76 2.65 -2.62
N TYR A 102 6.07 1.77 -3.57
CA TYR A 102 7.47 1.52 -3.95
C TYR A 102 8.14 2.77 -4.54
N LYS A 103 7.41 3.60 -5.29
CA LYS A 103 7.93 4.89 -5.76
C LYS A 103 8.27 5.80 -4.57
N GLN A 104 7.43 5.88 -3.54
CA GLN A 104 7.73 6.67 -2.34
C GLN A 104 8.97 6.14 -1.61
N LEU A 105 9.18 4.82 -1.54
CA LEU A 105 10.38 4.23 -0.96
C LEU A 105 11.63 4.56 -1.78
N CYS A 106 11.58 4.44 -3.11
CA CYS A 106 12.69 4.82 -3.97
C CYS A 106 13.04 6.32 -3.83
N GLU A 107 12.05 7.21 -3.75
CA GLU A 107 12.27 8.64 -3.55
C GLU A 107 12.96 8.93 -2.22
N ARG A 108 12.62 8.21 -1.14
CA ARG A 108 13.29 8.33 0.17
C ARG A 108 14.75 7.85 0.13
N ALA A 109 15.02 6.82 -0.65
CA ALA A 109 16.36 6.29 -0.85
C ALA A 109 17.19 7.09 -1.87
N GLU A 110 16.64 8.20 -2.40
CA GLU A 110 17.23 9.00 -3.47
C GLU A 110 17.51 8.17 -4.75
N ILE A 111 16.77 7.08 -4.93
CA ILE A 111 16.84 6.20 -6.09
C ILE A 111 15.85 6.66 -7.15
N GLN A 112 16.33 6.82 -8.38
CA GLN A 112 15.47 7.11 -9.53
C GLN A 112 14.70 5.86 -9.96
N ALA A 113 13.47 5.71 -9.47
CA ALA A 113 12.58 4.60 -9.83
C ALA A 113 12.23 4.55 -11.32
N CYS A 114 12.16 5.72 -11.97
CA CYS A 114 11.85 5.86 -13.39
C CYS A 114 13.00 6.56 -14.11
N ARG A 115 13.39 6.03 -15.28
CA ARG A 115 14.43 6.62 -16.15
C ARG A 115 13.91 7.74 -17.05
N ALA A 116 12.59 7.88 -17.18
CA ALA A 116 11.99 8.93 -17.99
C ALA A 116 12.07 10.30 -17.29
N PRO A 117 12.22 11.42 -18.02
CA PRO A 117 12.27 12.75 -17.43
C PRO A 117 10.95 13.18 -16.77
N SER A 118 9.83 12.55 -17.14
CA SER A 118 8.55 12.65 -16.44
C SER A 118 7.71 11.40 -16.65
N CYS A 119 6.75 11.14 -15.75
CA CYS A 119 5.83 10.01 -15.91
C CYS A 119 5.03 10.09 -17.21
N ALA A 120 4.64 11.29 -17.65
CA ALA A 120 3.77 11.50 -18.82
C ALA A 120 4.39 11.06 -20.15
N VAL A 121 5.72 10.98 -20.24
CA VAL A 121 6.44 10.54 -21.46
C VAL A 121 7.05 9.14 -21.29
N CYS A 122 6.81 8.48 -20.16
CA CYS A 122 7.29 7.13 -19.91
C CYS A 122 6.49 6.13 -20.76
N SER A 123 7.17 5.24 -21.50
CA SER A 123 6.53 4.15 -22.25
C SER A 123 5.70 3.22 -21.35
N ASP A 124 6.08 3.11 -20.08
CA ASP A 124 5.42 2.25 -19.08
C ASP A 124 4.34 3.01 -18.29
N HIS A 125 3.97 4.23 -18.69
CA HIS A 125 2.96 5.04 -18.01
C HIS A 125 1.65 4.25 -17.80
N ALA A 126 1.19 3.52 -18.82
CA ALA A 126 -0.02 2.71 -18.73
C ALA A 126 0.07 1.58 -17.70
N LEU A 127 1.26 1.05 -17.41
CA LEU A 127 1.45 0.03 -16.37
C LEU A 127 1.32 0.61 -14.96
N CYS A 128 1.65 1.89 -14.81
CA CYS A 128 1.62 2.61 -13.54
C CYS A 128 0.28 3.28 -13.24
N PHE A 129 -0.42 3.77 -14.26
CA PHE A 129 -1.62 4.61 -14.14
C PHE A 129 -2.85 4.04 -14.87
N GLY A 130 -2.74 2.88 -15.51
CA GLY A 130 -3.87 2.21 -16.16
C GLY A 130 -4.89 1.66 -15.15
N PRO A 131 -6.12 1.40 -15.60
CA PRO A 131 -7.17 0.85 -14.75
C PRO A 131 -6.75 -0.49 -14.13
N GLU A 132 -7.20 -0.71 -12.89
CA GLU A 132 -7.12 -2.00 -12.21
C GLU A 132 -8.48 -2.70 -12.41
N ALA A 133 -8.56 -3.60 -13.38
CA ALA A 133 -9.71 -4.47 -13.60
C ALA A 133 -9.74 -5.62 -12.59
#